data_AF-A0A2P4PAN4-F1
#
_entry.id   AF-A0A2P4PAN4-F1
#
_cell.length_a   1.000
_cell.length_b   1.000
_cell.length_c   1.000
_cell.angle_alpha   90.00
_cell.angle_beta   90.00
_cell.angle_gamma   90.00
#
_symmetry.space_group_name_H-M   'P 1'
#
loop_
_entity.id
_entity.type
_entity.pdbx_description
1 polymer ?
#
loop_
_entity_poly.entity_id
_entity_poly.type
_entity_poly.pdbx_seq_one_letter_code
_entity_poly.pdbx_strand_id
1 'polypeptide(L)'
;MTNIEYQNKNVDSDNTDDVDITVKIDDLQSKVVSINLNLKYKLSKVREILKQNSKVKMDDTLTFAYKISQNNNTRGSLAEIAREDEEKKILENIINKKSKTLYLTSELNWKCFKNRHKLEYGRDVTFEKANNRAFTIVDCEMNEIVDGYENRTIKIDSEENKIIENDLLLIADIDIPNFEKLGVSFKKSNIKNSNVTINTTYNIIEHKKMSLKFKLKPTIEFIEAVRNVINSNDPRKFKDVISEFGQFISKEIILGG
;
A
#
# COMPACT_ATOMS: atom_id res chain seq x y z
N MET A 1 37.10 68.38 -10.52
CA MET A 1 36.23 68.80 -11.64
C MET A 1 35.87 67.56 -12.43
N THR A 2 34.62 67.54 -12.90
CA THR A 2 34.01 66.62 -13.89
C THR A 2 33.29 65.38 -13.33
N ASN A 3 31.96 65.54 -13.25
CA ASN A 3 30.92 64.50 -13.27
C ASN A 3 31.06 63.58 -14.49
N ILE A 4 30.69 62.30 -14.36
CA ILE A 4 29.86 61.60 -15.37
C ILE A 4 28.89 60.65 -14.64
N GLU A 5 27.61 60.83 -14.95
CA GLU A 5 26.43 60.02 -14.58
C GLU A 5 26.46 58.60 -15.18
N TYR A 6 25.38 57.85 -14.91
CA TYR A 6 24.84 56.68 -15.64
C TYR A 6 24.98 55.34 -14.91
N GLN A 7 23.95 54.53 -14.69
CA GLN A 7 22.54 54.49 -15.13
C GLN A 7 21.78 53.67 -14.06
N ASN A 8 20.57 54.08 -13.71
CA ASN A 8 19.60 53.19 -13.06
C ASN A 8 19.25 52.05 -14.02
N LYS A 9 19.68 50.81 -13.71
CA LYS A 9 19.03 49.63 -14.26
C LYS A 9 18.01 49.15 -13.23
N ASN A 10 16.75 49.36 -13.60
CA ASN A 10 15.57 48.82 -12.95
C ASN A 10 15.80 47.37 -12.53
N VAL A 11 15.67 47.14 -11.23
CA VAL A 11 15.44 45.81 -10.68
C VAL A 11 14.03 45.43 -11.10
N ASP A 12 13.91 44.65 -12.17
CA ASP A 12 12.68 43.93 -12.46
C ASP A 12 12.40 43.03 -11.26
N SER A 13 11.34 43.37 -10.53
CA SER A 13 10.78 42.57 -9.47
C SER A 13 10.28 41.26 -10.06
N ASP A 14 11.07 40.21 -9.95
CA ASP A 14 10.67 38.88 -10.37
C ASP A 14 9.48 38.43 -9.49
N ASN A 15 8.34 38.15 -10.15
CA ASN A 15 7.07 37.84 -9.53
C ASN A 15 7.19 36.62 -8.60
N THR A 16 7.10 36.86 -7.29
CA THR A 16 7.02 35.81 -6.27
C THR A 16 5.62 35.18 -6.25
N ASP A 17 5.25 34.44 -7.29
CA ASP A 17 4.03 33.61 -7.35
C ASP A 17 4.27 32.14 -6.92
N ASP A 18 5.45 31.90 -6.37
CA ASP A 18 5.95 30.62 -5.90
C ASP A 18 5.36 30.31 -4.51
N VAL A 19 4.49 29.29 -4.45
CA VAL A 19 3.73 28.94 -3.25
C VAL A 19 4.09 27.55 -2.80
N ASP A 20 4.19 27.35 -1.49
CA ASP A 20 4.33 26.01 -0.91
C ASP A 20 3.03 25.22 -1.10
N ILE A 21 3.13 24.17 -1.90
CA ILE A 21 2.04 23.26 -2.23
C ILE A 21 2.30 21.92 -1.59
N THR A 22 1.25 21.39 -0.98
CA THR A 22 1.27 20.05 -0.40
C THR A 22 0.92 19.02 -1.47
N VAL A 23 1.86 18.15 -1.83
CA VAL A 23 1.64 17.03 -2.75
C VAL A 23 1.25 15.78 -1.97
N LYS A 24 0.13 15.16 -2.35
CA LYS A 24 -0.36 13.89 -1.81
C LYS A 24 -0.50 12.86 -2.92
N ILE A 25 -0.08 11.64 -2.65
CA ILE A 25 -0.24 10.50 -3.55
C ILE A 25 -1.36 9.62 -2.99
N ASP A 26 -2.45 9.50 -3.73
CA ASP A 26 -3.72 8.88 -3.33
C ASP A 26 -4.39 9.54 -2.10
N ASP A 27 -5.72 9.40 -1.93
CA ASP A 27 -6.42 9.87 -0.70
C ASP A 27 -6.13 8.95 0.51
N LEU A 28 -5.39 7.86 0.29
CA LEU A 28 -5.09 6.81 1.28
C LEU A 28 -3.69 6.92 1.91
N GLN A 29 -2.71 7.61 1.30
CA GLN A 29 -1.35 7.63 1.84
C GLN A 29 -1.06 8.89 2.69
N SER A 30 -0.43 8.66 3.84
CA SER A 30 0.13 9.66 4.76
C SER A 30 1.41 10.31 4.25
N LYS A 31 1.85 10.01 3.02
CA LYS A 31 3.06 10.60 2.43
C LYS A 31 2.72 11.98 1.87
N VAL A 32 2.91 12.98 2.72
CA VAL A 32 2.68 14.39 2.43
C VAL A 32 4.05 15.05 2.18
N VAL A 33 4.23 15.64 1.01
CA VAL A 33 5.47 16.36 0.66
C VAL A 33 5.13 17.81 0.37
N SER A 34 5.75 18.74 1.09
CA SER A 34 5.67 20.17 0.75
C SER A 34 6.70 20.49 -0.33
N ILE A 35 6.25 21.08 -1.44
CA ILE A 35 7.09 21.49 -2.57
C ILE A 35 6.67 22.89 -2.97
N ASN A 36 7.66 23.76 -3.19
CA ASN A 36 7.40 25.08 -3.74
C ASN A 36 7.15 24.99 -5.24
N LEU A 37 5.97 25.46 -5.67
CA LEU A 37 5.53 25.42 -7.06
C LEU A 37 4.83 26.73 -7.42
N ASN A 38 5.02 27.17 -8.66
CA ASN A 38 4.30 28.31 -9.20
C ASN A 38 2.89 27.90 -9.66
N LEU A 39 1.87 28.62 -9.21
CA LEU A 39 0.47 28.32 -9.53
C LEU A 39 0.15 28.50 -11.03
N LYS A 40 0.90 29.37 -11.73
CA LYS A 40 0.72 29.63 -13.16
C LYS A 40 1.38 28.57 -14.05
N TYR A 41 2.11 27.62 -13.48
CA TYR A 41 2.73 26.56 -14.27
C TYR A 41 1.70 25.59 -14.85
N LYS A 42 1.92 25.23 -16.11
CA LYS A 42 1.24 24.10 -16.76
C LYS A 42 1.61 22.79 -16.06
N LEU A 43 0.70 21.83 -16.05
CA LEU A 43 0.94 20.54 -15.38
C LEU A 43 2.13 19.79 -15.96
N SER A 44 2.39 19.91 -17.27
CA SER A 44 3.60 19.35 -17.89
C SER A 44 4.89 19.86 -17.23
N LYS A 45 4.98 21.17 -16.96
CA LYS A 45 6.12 21.77 -16.25
C LYS A 45 6.17 21.31 -14.78
N VAL A 46 5.02 21.22 -14.12
CA VAL A 46 4.93 20.70 -12.74
C VAL A 46 5.45 19.27 -12.67
N ARG A 47 5.07 18.41 -13.64
CA ARG A 47 5.52 17.01 -13.70
C ARG A 47 7.04 16.91 -13.77
N GLU A 48 7.70 17.73 -14.59
CA GLU A 48 9.17 17.73 -14.68
C GLU A 48 9.83 18.10 -13.34
N ILE A 49 9.28 19.07 -12.61
CA ILE A 49 9.76 19.42 -11.25
C ILE A 49 9.57 18.24 -10.29
N LEU A 50 8.41 17.59 -10.34
CA LEU A 50 8.08 16.46 -9.46
C LEU A 50 8.87 15.18 -9.80
N LYS A 51 9.31 14.99 -11.05
CA LYS A 51 10.25 13.93 -11.46
C LYS A 51 11.60 14.08 -10.79
N GLN A 52 12.11 15.31 -10.72
CA GLN A 52 13.40 15.62 -10.09
C GLN A 52 13.35 15.60 -8.56
N ASN A 53 12.16 15.69 -7.97
CA ASN A 53 12.00 15.67 -6.53
C ASN A 53 12.24 14.26 -5.95
N SER A 54 13.25 14.13 -5.09
CA SER A 54 13.66 12.84 -4.51
C SER A 54 12.61 12.19 -3.59
N LYS A 55 11.66 12.97 -3.05
CA LYS A 55 10.59 12.47 -2.18
C LYS A 55 9.37 12.01 -2.96
N VAL A 56 8.95 12.77 -3.97
CA VAL A 56 7.78 12.44 -4.81
C VAL A 56 8.14 11.40 -5.86
N LYS A 57 9.28 11.55 -6.56
CA LYS A 57 9.73 10.68 -7.66
C LYS A 57 8.61 10.41 -8.66
N MET A 58 8.07 11.47 -9.24
CA MET A 58 6.96 11.33 -10.18
C MET A 58 7.40 10.49 -11.39
N ASP A 59 6.55 9.55 -11.80
CA ASP A 59 6.76 8.72 -12.98
C ASP A 59 5.46 8.64 -13.81
N ASP A 60 5.47 7.79 -14.83
CA ASP A 60 4.31 7.64 -15.72
C ASP A 60 3.15 6.86 -15.11
N THR A 61 3.33 6.25 -13.93
CA THR A 61 2.26 5.57 -13.19
C THR A 61 1.42 6.53 -12.36
N LEU A 62 1.89 7.77 -12.18
CA LEU A 62 1.17 8.82 -11.47
C LEU A 62 0.49 9.78 -12.43
N THR A 63 -0.78 10.06 -12.14
CA THR A 63 -1.65 10.97 -12.87
C THR A 63 -2.08 12.10 -11.95
N PHE A 64 -2.18 13.32 -12.48
CA PHE A 64 -2.71 14.43 -11.69
C PHE A 64 -4.19 14.21 -11.43
N ALA A 65 -4.65 14.57 -10.24
CA ALA A 65 -6.06 14.56 -9.92
C ALA A 65 -6.45 15.78 -9.10
N TYR A 66 -7.73 16.11 -9.16
CA TYR A 66 -8.33 17.09 -8.27
C TYR A 66 -9.46 16.44 -7.48
N LYS A 67 -9.67 16.94 -6.26
CA LYS A 67 -10.68 16.41 -5.36
C LYS A 67 -12.05 16.99 -5.70
N ILE A 68 -13.01 16.13 -6.01
CA ILE A 68 -14.41 16.48 -6.13
C ILE A 68 -15.00 16.47 -4.71
N SER A 69 -15.43 17.63 -4.22
CA SER A 69 -16.21 17.69 -2.98
C SER A 69 -17.65 17.32 -3.29
N GLN A 70 -18.15 16.22 -2.74
CA GLN A 70 -19.60 16.00 -2.61
C GLN A 70 -20.07 16.45 -1.22
N ASN A 71 -21.28 17.00 -1.17
CA ASN A 71 -21.92 17.44 0.06
C ASN A 71 -22.30 16.23 0.91
N ASN A 72 -21.89 16.27 2.18
CA ASN A 72 -22.31 15.46 3.32
C ASN A 72 -22.06 13.92 3.22
N ASN A 73 -21.08 13.48 3.99
CA ASN A 73 -20.77 12.11 4.43
C ASN A 73 -20.11 11.09 3.47
N THR A 74 -19.83 11.44 2.21
CA THR A 74 -19.01 10.59 1.33
C THR A 74 -17.59 11.15 1.18
N ARG A 75 -16.57 10.32 1.44
CA ARG A 75 -15.14 10.68 1.25
C ARG A 75 -14.96 11.19 -0.19
N GLY A 76 -14.49 12.44 -0.35
CA GLY A 76 -14.46 13.09 -1.67
C GLY A 76 -13.66 12.32 -2.71
N SER A 77 -14.30 11.96 -3.83
CA SER A 77 -13.69 11.27 -4.97
C SER A 77 -12.62 12.13 -5.64
N LEU A 78 -11.60 11.49 -6.22
CA LEU A 78 -10.60 12.16 -7.06
C LEU A 78 -10.98 11.98 -8.53
N ALA A 79 -10.97 13.08 -9.29
CA ALA A 79 -11.06 13.03 -10.76
C ALA A 79 -9.65 13.08 -11.36
N GLU A 80 -9.31 12.06 -12.13
CA GLU A 80 -8.05 11.99 -12.87
C GLU A 80 -8.04 12.96 -14.05
N ILE A 81 -6.85 13.49 -14.34
CA ILE A 81 -6.60 14.38 -15.46
C ILE A 81 -5.83 13.59 -16.52
N ALA A 82 -6.44 13.44 -17.69
CA ALA A 82 -5.81 12.78 -18.83
C ALA A 82 -4.45 13.41 -19.17
N ARG A 83 -3.49 12.59 -19.60
CA ARG A 83 -2.11 13.04 -19.88
C ARG A 83 -2.08 14.11 -20.98
N GLU A 84 -2.93 14.00 -21.99
CA GLU A 84 -3.03 14.99 -23.07
C GLU A 84 -3.52 16.38 -22.61
N ASP A 85 -4.13 16.48 -21.43
CA ASP A 85 -4.60 17.74 -20.87
C ASP A 85 -3.53 18.48 -20.07
N GLU A 86 -2.40 17.84 -19.75
CA GLU A 86 -1.34 18.43 -18.92
C GLU A 86 -0.70 19.67 -19.56
N GLU A 87 -0.72 19.77 -20.89
CA GLU A 87 -0.20 20.92 -21.64
C GLU A 87 -1.18 22.11 -21.71
N LYS A 88 -2.45 21.86 -21.41
CA LYS A 88 -3.55 22.83 -21.50
C LYS A 88 -3.94 23.38 -20.13
N LYS A 89 -3.84 22.56 -19.08
CA LYS A 89 -4.25 22.92 -17.72
C LYS A 89 -3.10 23.54 -16.93
N ILE A 90 -3.43 24.56 -16.12
CA ILE A 90 -2.52 25.18 -15.15
C ILE A 90 -2.75 24.60 -13.76
N LEU A 91 -1.72 24.63 -12.93
CA LEU A 91 -1.74 24.11 -11.56
C LEU A 91 -2.86 24.76 -10.74
N GLU A 92 -3.02 26.08 -10.82
CA GLU A 92 -4.05 26.84 -10.11
C GLU A 92 -5.48 26.28 -10.28
N ASN A 93 -5.78 25.67 -11.42
CA ASN A 93 -7.09 25.13 -11.72
C ASN A 93 -7.40 23.80 -11.01
N ILE A 94 -6.37 23.11 -10.50
CA ILE A 94 -6.50 21.75 -9.98
C ILE A 94 -6.19 21.64 -8.48
N ILE A 95 -5.41 22.59 -7.94
CA ILE A 95 -5.11 22.70 -6.51
C ILE A 95 -6.40 22.90 -5.71
N ASN A 96 -6.52 22.14 -4.61
CA ASN A 96 -7.50 22.45 -3.59
C ASN A 96 -7.14 23.79 -2.92
N LYS A 97 -7.85 24.86 -3.25
CA LYS A 97 -7.58 26.22 -2.76
C LYS A 97 -7.61 26.33 -1.22
N LYS A 98 -8.42 25.52 -0.54
CA LYS A 98 -8.53 25.56 0.94
C LYS A 98 -7.29 24.99 1.62
N SER A 99 -6.79 23.86 1.12
CA SER A 99 -5.68 23.12 1.75
C SER A 99 -4.36 23.25 1.00
N LYS A 100 -4.32 24.05 -0.07
CA LYS A 100 -3.21 24.17 -1.03
C LYS A 100 -2.60 22.82 -1.40
N THR A 101 -3.48 21.85 -1.69
CA THR A 101 -3.09 20.45 -1.91
C THR A 101 -3.21 20.08 -3.38
N LEU A 102 -2.16 19.48 -3.92
CA LEU A 102 -2.12 18.81 -5.20
C LEU A 102 -2.24 17.30 -4.97
N TYR A 103 -3.18 16.66 -5.66
CA TYR A 103 -3.36 15.21 -5.58
C TYR A 103 -2.76 14.56 -6.82
N LEU A 104 -2.03 13.49 -6.58
CA LEU A 104 -1.59 12.54 -7.59
C LEU A 104 -2.33 11.24 -7.33
N THR A 105 -2.96 10.66 -8.33
CA THR A 105 -3.43 9.27 -8.25
C THR A 105 -2.35 8.40 -8.86
N SER A 106 -2.10 7.26 -8.25
CA SER A 106 -1.63 6.15 -9.07
C SER A 106 -2.86 5.56 -9.76
N GLU A 107 -2.74 5.15 -11.03
CA GLU A 107 -3.65 4.12 -11.51
C GLU A 107 -3.65 3.03 -10.44
N LEU A 108 -4.83 2.67 -9.91
CA LEU A 108 -4.99 1.65 -8.87
C LEU A 108 -4.43 0.33 -9.41
N ASN A 109 -3.12 0.19 -9.31
CA ASN A 109 -2.38 -0.88 -9.90
C ASN A 109 -2.03 -1.81 -8.76
N TRP A 110 -2.57 -3.03 -8.81
CA TRP A 110 -2.28 -4.07 -7.84
C TRP A 110 -0.77 -4.26 -7.61
N LYS A 111 0.08 -3.88 -8.58
CA LYS A 111 1.56 -3.84 -8.46
C LYS A 111 2.05 -2.96 -7.29
N CYS A 112 1.36 -1.88 -6.95
CA CYS A 112 1.70 -1.04 -5.79
C CYS A 112 1.55 -1.83 -4.48
N PHE A 113 0.45 -2.58 -4.34
CA PHE A 113 0.20 -3.43 -3.18
C PHE A 113 1.16 -4.62 -3.11
N LYS A 114 1.49 -5.21 -4.27
CA LYS A 114 2.46 -6.30 -4.39
C LYS A 114 3.78 -6.00 -3.68
N ASN A 115 4.40 -4.87 -4.00
CA ASN A 115 5.70 -4.51 -3.45
C ASN A 115 5.63 -4.09 -1.98
N ARG A 116 4.55 -3.40 -1.60
CA ARG A 116 4.31 -2.92 -0.23
C ARG A 116 4.07 -4.05 0.74
N HIS A 117 3.17 -4.97 0.42
CA HIS A 117 2.74 -6.05 1.30
C HIS A 117 3.48 -7.37 1.06
N LYS A 118 4.45 -7.37 0.13
CA LYS A 118 5.28 -8.54 -0.21
C LYS A 118 4.42 -9.75 -0.60
N LEU A 119 3.41 -9.53 -1.44
CA LEU A 119 2.36 -10.51 -1.77
C LEU A 119 2.88 -11.76 -2.53
N GLU A 120 4.10 -11.70 -3.05
CA GLU A 120 4.79 -12.82 -3.71
C GLU A 120 5.58 -13.73 -2.74
N TYR A 121 5.67 -13.32 -1.47
CA TYR A 121 6.36 -14.04 -0.41
C TYR A 121 5.37 -14.86 0.39
N GLY A 122 5.74 -16.11 0.69
CA GLY A 122 4.95 -16.92 1.61
C GLY A 122 5.01 -16.37 3.04
N ARG A 123 4.17 -16.94 3.90
CA ARG A 123 4.09 -16.62 5.32
C ARG A 123 4.23 -17.87 6.17
N ASP A 124 4.80 -17.74 7.35
CA ASP A 124 4.85 -18.82 8.33
C ASP A 124 3.56 -18.92 9.16
N VAL A 125 3.54 -19.82 10.15
CA VAL A 125 2.40 -20.00 11.08
C VAL A 125 2.08 -18.77 11.93
N THR A 126 3.04 -17.86 12.09
CA THR A 126 2.87 -16.58 12.77
C THR A 126 2.54 -15.45 11.79
N PHE A 127 2.26 -15.78 10.53
CA PHE A 127 2.01 -14.83 9.44
C PHE A 127 3.18 -13.89 9.11
N GLU A 128 4.37 -14.15 9.65
CA GLU A 128 5.57 -13.42 9.30
C GLU A 128 5.98 -13.78 7.87
N LYS A 129 6.50 -12.78 7.15
CA LYS A 129 6.91 -12.91 5.76
C LYS A 129 8.18 -13.78 5.66
N ALA A 130 8.16 -14.77 4.77
CA ALA A 130 9.30 -15.61 4.46
C ALA A 130 10.50 -14.85 3.85
N ASN A 131 11.67 -15.48 3.87
CA ASN A 131 12.91 -14.90 3.35
C ASN A 131 12.89 -14.79 1.82
N ASN A 132 12.38 -15.82 1.15
CA ASN A 132 12.37 -15.94 -0.30
C ASN A 132 10.96 -15.92 -0.86
N ARG A 133 10.82 -15.42 -2.09
CA ARG A 133 9.57 -15.46 -2.84
C ARG A 133 9.31 -16.87 -3.38
N ALA A 134 8.14 -17.43 -3.06
CA ALA A 134 7.73 -18.74 -3.55
C ALA A 134 6.99 -18.64 -4.89
N PHE A 135 6.30 -17.53 -5.13
CA PHE A 135 5.45 -17.33 -6.30
C PHE A 135 5.66 -15.94 -6.91
N THR A 136 5.30 -15.81 -8.19
CA THR A 136 5.17 -14.55 -8.91
C THR A 136 3.70 -14.34 -9.27
N ILE A 137 3.18 -13.14 -9.06
CA ILE A 137 1.83 -12.79 -9.50
C ILE A 137 1.91 -12.46 -10.99
N VAL A 138 1.26 -13.30 -11.80
CA VAL A 138 1.22 -13.13 -13.26
C VAL A 138 0.01 -12.34 -13.73
N ASP A 139 -1.04 -12.33 -12.93
CA ASP A 139 -2.28 -11.61 -13.19
C ASP A 139 -3.02 -11.35 -11.88
N CYS A 140 -3.84 -10.30 -11.85
CA CYS A 140 -4.63 -9.93 -10.68
C CYS A 140 -5.97 -9.37 -11.10
N GLU A 141 -7.04 -9.99 -10.60
CA GLU A 141 -8.39 -9.45 -10.65
C GLU A 141 -8.55 -8.47 -9.48
N MET A 142 -9.09 -7.28 -9.75
CA MET A 142 -9.21 -6.19 -8.79
C MET A 142 -10.64 -5.66 -8.82
N ASN A 143 -11.37 -5.86 -7.73
CA ASN A 143 -12.80 -5.54 -7.65
C ASN A 143 -13.08 -4.58 -6.49
N GLU A 144 -13.68 -3.44 -6.80
CA GLU A 144 -14.13 -2.46 -5.80
C GLU A 144 -15.29 -3.04 -4.98
N ILE A 145 -15.29 -2.75 -3.67
CA ILE A 145 -16.34 -3.18 -2.75
C ILE A 145 -17.10 -1.92 -2.31
N VAL A 146 -18.33 -1.77 -2.81
CA VAL A 146 -19.15 -0.54 -2.65
C VAL A 146 -19.82 -0.44 -1.26
N ASP A 147 -20.05 -1.57 -0.58
CA ASP A 147 -20.66 -1.63 0.76
C ASP A 147 -19.96 -2.68 1.64
N GLY A 148 -18.66 -2.51 1.83
CA GLY A 148 -17.82 -3.48 2.53
C GLY A 148 -17.85 -3.38 4.05
N TYR A 149 -18.95 -2.92 4.65
CA TYR A 149 -19.07 -2.84 6.09
C TYR A 149 -19.40 -4.21 6.69
N GLU A 150 -18.52 -4.71 7.55
CA GLU A 150 -18.75 -5.95 8.27
C GLU A 150 -18.44 -5.77 9.76
N ASN A 151 -19.33 -6.28 10.61
CA ASN A 151 -19.10 -6.35 12.04
C ASN A 151 -19.12 -7.81 12.46
N ARG A 152 -17.99 -8.30 12.97
CA ARG A 152 -17.85 -9.68 13.43
C ARG A 152 -17.32 -9.72 14.85
N THR A 153 -17.81 -10.69 15.61
CA THR A 153 -17.34 -10.96 16.96
C THR A 153 -16.46 -12.20 16.94
N ILE A 154 -15.19 -12.05 17.30
CA ILE A 154 -14.26 -13.17 17.45
C ILE A 154 -14.12 -13.45 18.94
N LYS A 155 -14.39 -14.70 19.33
CA LYS A 155 -14.08 -15.20 20.66
C LYS A 155 -12.76 -15.95 20.59
N ILE A 156 -11.82 -15.57 21.44
CA ILE A 156 -10.53 -16.24 21.55
C ILE A 156 -10.46 -16.82 22.95
N ASP A 157 -10.68 -18.13 23.01
CA ASP A 157 -10.56 -18.94 24.21
C ASP A 157 -9.12 -19.49 24.28
N SER A 158 -8.11 -18.65 24.53
CA SER A 158 -6.83 -19.17 25.00
C SER A 158 -5.95 -18.13 25.71
N GLU A 159 -5.31 -18.58 26.79
CA GLU A 159 -4.20 -17.90 27.48
C GLU A 159 -2.94 -17.76 26.59
N GLU A 160 -2.93 -18.31 25.37
CA GLU A 160 -1.71 -18.61 24.59
C GLU A 160 -1.40 -17.60 23.48
N ASN A 161 -2.31 -16.67 23.24
CA ASN A 161 -2.32 -15.88 22.02
C ASN A 161 -2.13 -14.39 22.31
N LYS A 162 -0.88 -13.95 22.52
CA LYS A 162 -0.49 -12.58 22.17
C LYS A 162 -0.43 -12.45 20.65
N ILE A 163 -1.58 -12.64 20.01
CA ILE A 163 -1.80 -12.33 18.60
C ILE A 163 -1.75 -10.80 18.51
N ILE A 164 -0.89 -10.25 17.66
CA ILE A 164 -0.91 -8.81 17.38
C ILE A 164 -2.27 -8.50 16.75
N GLU A 165 -2.90 -7.38 17.09
CA GLU A 165 -4.26 -7.03 16.66
C GLU A 165 -4.56 -7.26 15.16
N ASN A 166 -3.56 -7.09 14.29
CA ASN A 166 -3.65 -7.35 12.84
C ASN A 166 -3.72 -8.84 12.46
N ASP A 167 -3.10 -9.71 13.25
CA ASP A 167 -3.07 -11.16 13.00
C ASP A 167 -4.41 -11.81 13.39
N LEU A 168 -5.21 -11.17 14.25
CA LEU A 168 -6.56 -11.60 14.63
C LEU A 168 -7.50 -11.72 13.41
N LEU A 169 -7.38 -10.75 12.48
CA LEU A 169 -8.18 -10.70 11.26
C LEU A 169 -7.87 -11.87 10.33
N LEU A 170 -6.58 -12.21 10.22
CA LEU A 170 -6.12 -13.32 9.39
C LEU A 170 -6.54 -14.65 9.99
N ILE A 171 -6.51 -14.78 11.33
CA ILE A 171 -6.85 -16.02 12.06
C ILE A 171 -8.33 -16.37 11.97
N ALA A 172 -9.23 -15.39 12.02
CA ALA A 172 -10.67 -15.66 11.88
C ALA A 172 -11.07 -16.24 10.53
N ASP A 173 -10.28 -15.97 9.48
CA ASP A 173 -10.52 -16.49 8.13
C ASP A 173 -9.81 -17.85 7.89
N ILE A 174 -9.02 -18.33 8.86
CA ILE A 174 -8.39 -19.66 8.80
C ILE A 174 -9.43 -20.72 9.14
N ASP A 175 -9.54 -21.74 8.28
CA ASP A 175 -10.20 -23.00 8.61
C ASP A 175 -9.31 -23.85 9.55
N ILE A 176 -9.22 -23.44 10.82
CA ILE A 176 -8.35 -24.04 11.85
C ILE A 176 -8.44 -25.59 11.85
N PRO A 177 -9.65 -26.21 11.81
CA PRO A 177 -9.77 -27.67 11.77
C PRO A 177 -9.05 -28.33 10.59
N ASN A 178 -9.01 -27.69 9.43
CA ASN A 178 -8.30 -28.24 8.27
C ASN A 178 -6.78 -28.05 8.36
N PHE A 179 -6.29 -27.00 9.01
CA PHE A 179 -4.86 -26.82 9.27
C PHE A 179 -4.34 -27.75 10.38
N GLU A 180 -5.13 -28.02 11.43
CA GLU A 180 -4.80 -29.01 12.45
C GLU A 180 -4.65 -30.42 11.86
N LYS A 181 -5.54 -30.81 10.93
CA LYS A 181 -5.42 -32.08 10.18
C LYS A 181 -4.14 -32.17 9.34
N LEU A 182 -3.60 -31.03 8.91
CA LEU A 182 -2.35 -30.94 8.15
C LEU A 182 -1.11 -30.88 9.06
N GLY A 183 -1.28 -31.03 10.38
CA GLY A 183 -0.19 -31.00 11.35
C GLY A 183 0.42 -29.60 11.56
N VAL A 184 -0.31 -28.55 11.17
CA VAL A 184 0.09 -27.16 11.41
C VAL A 184 -0.26 -26.80 12.84
N SER A 185 0.76 -26.57 13.67
CA SER A 185 0.57 -25.99 15.00
C SER A 185 0.93 -24.52 14.99
N PHE A 186 0.00 -23.68 15.40
CA PHE A 186 0.27 -22.26 15.65
C PHE A 186 1.13 -22.16 16.91
N LYS A 187 2.24 -21.43 16.83
CA LYS A 187 3.30 -21.47 17.85
C LYS A 187 2.78 -20.85 19.17
N LYS A 188 2.62 -21.68 20.19
CA LYS A 188 2.31 -21.28 21.57
C LYS A 188 3.38 -20.31 22.09
N SER A 189 2.98 -19.11 22.52
CA SER A 189 3.92 -18.19 23.16
C SER A 189 4.34 -18.75 24.53
N ASN A 190 5.65 -18.75 24.83
CA ASN A 190 6.19 -19.20 26.12
C ASN A 190 5.92 -18.14 27.20
N ILE A 191 4.67 -18.00 27.64
CA ILE A 191 4.31 -17.24 28.84
C ILE A 191 3.98 -18.26 29.93
N LYS A 192 4.62 -18.11 31.10
CA LYS A 192 4.35 -18.96 32.26
C LYS A 192 2.86 -18.95 32.57
N ASN A 193 2.23 -20.11 32.50
CA ASN A 193 0.83 -20.37 32.87
C ASN A 193 0.45 -19.59 34.13
N SER A 194 -0.38 -18.56 33.96
CA SER A 194 -1.26 -18.09 35.02
C SER A 194 -2.59 -18.78 34.78
N ASN A 195 -3.10 -19.53 35.76
CA ASN A 195 -4.36 -20.30 35.69
C ASN A 195 -5.63 -19.41 35.57
N VAL A 196 -5.59 -18.35 34.77
CA VAL A 196 -6.66 -17.39 34.57
C VAL A 196 -7.03 -17.42 33.10
N THR A 197 -8.06 -18.20 32.79
CA THR A 197 -8.61 -18.32 31.44
C THR A 197 -9.33 -17.02 31.10
N ILE A 198 -8.64 -16.09 30.43
CA ILE A 198 -9.23 -14.83 29.97
C ILE A 198 -9.85 -15.08 28.59
N ASN A 199 -11.12 -15.48 28.56
CA ASN A 199 -11.87 -15.53 27.29
C ASN A 199 -12.07 -14.09 26.82
N THR A 200 -11.32 -13.69 25.81
CA THR A 200 -11.40 -12.32 25.28
C THR A 200 -12.30 -12.33 24.07
N THR A 201 -13.30 -11.46 24.09
CA THR A 201 -14.22 -11.27 22.97
C THR A 201 -13.86 -9.95 22.30
N TYR A 202 -13.51 -10.00 21.02
CA TYR A 202 -13.20 -8.83 20.20
C TYR A 202 -14.36 -8.56 19.26
N ASN A 203 -14.85 -7.33 19.26
CA ASN A 203 -15.74 -6.85 18.21
C ASN A 203 -14.88 -6.14 17.19
N ILE A 204 -14.88 -6.66 15.97
CA ILE A 204 -14.12 -6.14 14.85
C ILE A 204 -15.10 -5.53 13.87
N ILE A 205 -14.85 -4.27 13.52
CA ILE A 205 -15.53 -3.58 12.44
C ILE A 205 -14.53 -3.47 11.29
N GLU A 206 -14.89 -4.01 10.13
CA GLU A 206 -14.10 -3.93 8.90
C GLU A 206 -14.82 -3.07 7.88
N HIS A 207 -14.07 -2.16 7.27
CA HIS A 207 -14.49 -1.37 6.12
C HIS A 207 -13.72 -1.84 4.89
N LYS A 208 -14.20 -2.91 4.27
CA LYS A 208 -13.66 -3.50 3.04
C LYS A 208 -13.89 -2.53 1.88
N LYS A 209 -12.86 -2.34 1.05
CA LYS A 209 -12.88 -1.38 -0.07
C LYS A 209 -12.56 -2.03 -1.40
N MET A 210 -11.75 -3.08 -1.38
CA MET A 210 -11.23 -3.69 -2.60
C MET A 210 -10.84 -5.14 -2.31
N SER A 211 -11.12 -6.05 -3.25
CA SER A 211 -10.51 -7.37 -3.27
C SER A 211 -9.47 -7.47 -4.38
N LEU A 212 -8.38 -8.18 -4.08
CA LEU A 212 -7.33 -8.50 -5.04
C LEU A 212 -7.18 -10.02 -5.09
N LYS A 213 -7.49 -10.62 -6.23
CA LYS A 213 -7.40 -12.06 -6.44
C LYS A 213 -6.30 -12.38 -7.43
N PHE A 214 -5.34 -13.20 -6.99
CA PHE A 214 -4.08 -13.41 -7.69
C PHE A 214 -4.08 -14.69 -8.52
N LYS A 215 -3.54 -14.58 -9.72
CA LYS A 215 -3.03 -15.72 -10.48
C LYS A 215 -1.53 -15.85 -10.20
N LEU A 216 -1.15 -16.95 -9.58
CA LEU A 216 0.23 -17.20 -9.14
C LEU A 216 0.92 -18.22 -10.05
N LYS A 217 2.22 -18.02 -10.30
CA LYS A 217 3.13 -19.05 -10.82
C LYS A 217 4.29 -19.26 -9.86
N PRO A 218 4.69 -20.50 -9.57
CA PRO A 218 5.84 -20.76 -8.71
C PRO A 218 7.12 -20.21 -9.34
N THR A 219 8.04 -19.75 -8.50
CA THR A 219 9.37 -19.31 -8.92
C THR A 219 10.25 -20.51 -9.27
N ILE A 220 11.27 -20.31 -10.10
CA ILE A 220 12.21 -21.38 -10.49
C ILE A 220 12.94 -21.88 -9.25
N GLU A 221 13.35 -20.96 -8.38
CA GLU A 221 14.06 -21.24 -7.14
C GLU A 221 13.22 -22.11 -6.20
N PHE A 222 11.92 -21.83 -6.06
CA PHE A 222 11.02 -22.65 -5.27
C PHE A 222 10.84 -24.06 -5.86
N ILE A 223 10.66 -24.15 -7.19
CA ILE A 223 10.52 -25.43 -7.88
C ILE A 223 11.79 -26.29 -7.69
N GLU A 224 12.97 -25.70 -7.81
CA GLU A 224 14.24 -26.39 -7.63
C GLU A 224 14.43 -26.85 -6.19
N ALA A 225 14.14 -26.00 -5.19
CA ALA A 225 14.19 -26.38 -3.78
C ALA A 225 13.30 -27.60 -3.48
N VAL A 226 12.05 -27.60 -3.98
CA VAL A 226 11.13 -28.74 -3.83
C VAL A 226 11.65 -29.99 -4.54
N ARG A 227 12.14 -29.86 -5.78
CA ARG A 227 12.70 -31.01 -6.54
C ARG A 227 13.90 -31.63 -5.84
N ASN A 228 14.78 -30.82 -5.26
CA ASN A 228 15.95 -31.29 -4.53
C ASN A 228 15.54 -32.12 -3.31
N VAL A 229 14.51 -31.71 -2.58
CA VAL A 229 13.97 -32.49 -1.46
C VAL A 229 13.39 -33.82 -1.95
N ILE A 230 12.56 -33.80 -3.00
CA ILE A 230 11.97 -35.01 -3.59
C ILE A 230 13.07 -36.00 -4.01
N ASN A 231 14.09 -35.52 -4.74
CA ASN A 231 15.21 -36.35 -5.21
C ASN A 231 16.06 -36.91 -4.07
N SER A 232 16.05 -36.27 -2.90
CA SER A 232 16.82 -36.74 -1.74
C SER A 232 16.16 -37.90 -0.99
N ASN A 233 14.88 -38.21 -1.28
CA ASN A 233 14.05 -39.19 -0.57
C ASN A 233 13.99 -38.98 0.97
N ASP A 234 14.36 -37.78 1.48
CA ASP A 234 14.21 -37.42 2.88
C ASP A 234 13.12 -36.35 3.05
N PRO A 235 11.88 -36.74 3.38
CA PRO A 235 10.78 -35.81 3.52
C PRO A 235 10.98 -34.80 4.66
N ARG A 236 11.90 -35.06 5.61
CA ARG A 236 12.16 -34.11 6.72
C ARG A 236 12.75 -32.79 6.23
N LYS A 237 13.38 -32.78 5.06
CA LYS A 237 13.96 -31.58 4.42
C LYS A 237 12.91 -30.61 3.87
N PHE A 238 11.63 -31.00 3.80
CA PHE A 238 10.56 -30.04 3.49
C PHE A 238 10.46 -28.93 4.54
N LYS A 239 10.90 -29.19 5.77
CA LYS A 239 10.98 -28.16 6.81
C LYS A 239 11.90 -27.00 6.40
N ASP A 240 12.98 -27.29 5.69
CA ASP A 240 13.93 -26.27 5.22
C ASP A 240 13.27 -25.41 4.13
N VAL A 241 12.54 -26.03 3.20
CA VAL A 241 11.77 -25.32 2.17
C VAL A 241 10.71 -24.41 2.79
N ILE A 242 9.95 -24.90 3.76
CA ILE A 242 8.94 -24.11 4.48
C ILE A 242 9.61 -22.92 5.21
N SER A 243 10.76 -23.14 5.83
CA SER A 243 11.50 -22.08 6.51
C SER A 243 12.00 -20.99 5.57
N GLU A 244 12.35 -21.33 4.33
CA GLU A 244 12.86 -20.37 3.35
C GLU A 244 11.76 -19.63 2.59
N PHE A 245 10.72 -20.35 2.17
CA PHE A 245 9.71 -19.88 1.24
C PHE A 245 8.34 -19.59 1.88
N GLY A 246 8.16 -20.01 3.13
CA GLY A 246 6.91 -19.89 3.88
C GLY A 246 6.02 -21.13 3.75
N GLN A 247 5.03 -21.19 4.63
CA GLN A 247 4.05 -22.27 4.69
C GLN A 247 2.76 -21.95 3.92
N PHE A 248 2.37 -20.68 3.89
CA PHE A 248 1.14 -20.20 3.27
C PHE A 248 1.42 -19.12 2.23
N ILE A 249 0.55 -19.00 1.24
CA ILE A 249 0.55 -17.89 0.30
C ILE A 249 -0.88 -17.38 0.11
N SER A 250 -1.05 -16.06 0.17
CA SER A 250 -2.36 -15.44 -0.07
C SER A 250 -2.70 -15.53 -1.55
N LYS A 251 -3.83 -16.16 -1.88
CA LYS A 251 -4.41 -16.16 -3.23
C LYS A 251 -5.37 -15.02 -3.46
N GLU A 252 -5.93 -14.49 -2.39
CA GLU A 252 -6.82 -13.35 -2.38
C GLU A 252 -6.52 -12.52 -1.14
N ILE A 253 -6.64 -11.20 -1.26
CA ILE A 253 -6.60 -10.29 -0.11
C ILE A 253 -7.73 -9.27 -0.22
N ILE A 254 -8.23 -8.86 0.94
CA ILE A 254 -9.15 -7.74 1.08
C ILE A 254 -8.37 -6.55 1.62
N LEU A 255 -8.55 -5.40 0.99
CA LEU A 255 -7.99 -4.13 1.42
C LEU A 255 -9.11 -3.27 2.03
N GLY A 256 -8.81 -2.63 3.16
CA GLY A 256 -9.77 -1.90 3.95
C GLY A 256 -9.13 -1.24 5.18
N GLY A 257 -9.93 -1.01 6.20
CA GLY A 257 -9.49 -0.58 7.53
C GLY A 257 -10.60 -0.64 8.57
#